data_AF-A0A9X1Q1F5-F1
#
_entry.id   AF-A0A9X1Q1F5-F1
#
_cell.length_a   1.000
_cell.length_b   1.000
_cell.length_c   1.000
_cell.angle_alpha   90.00
_cell.angle_beta   90.00
_cell.angle_gamma   90.00
#
_symmetry.space_group_name_H-M   'P 1'
#
loop_
_entity.id
_entity.type
_entity.pdbx_description
1 polymer ?
#
loop_
_entity_poly.entity_id
_entity_poly.type
_entity_poly.pdbx_seq_one_letter_code
_entity_poly.pdbx_strand_id
1 'polypeptide(L)'
;VGGATLRLGAGRRVTPEGRPAAGGLDPVEDEESGTGGAPTVETEGLESRVTPFPVAASKYSALHPVAGGGLVWLRWPISGALGETFANPDDTTGRPTLEHFNISKAKKSELVDHLDWFAVSGDGSRLVLVDEGDLRAVPANESGDSDTTVWIDARRILHEVDPTAEWRQAYEEAGRLIRAYFWEPGMCGIDWDAVLAQYRPLVERVASPDEFADLLREVLGELGTSHAYVTAARRNEGPPHYQRWQGLLGANFVRRDDDWMVRRILPGESSDSKARSPLAGTGIREGAVLTHVDGRPVNPATGPYPLLAGAGGTTVELTFTPAEGEAGRARRVAVVPLIDERPLRYQDWVAKRRAVVRELSDGRCGYLHIPDMGGSGWAQFNRDLRMEMSRPALIVDVRGNAGGHISELVVEKLTRTILGWDLTRNAQPVSYASNAPRGPIVALADEATSSDGDMITAAFKLLKLGPVVGQRTWGGVVGMTGRHRLGDGTVITVPMNAAWFDAYGWTIENKGVTPDVEVLRTPLDWAEGRHAQLKDAVELALNLLESNPPATPPDYSHVPDRSRPKLPPRNR
;
A
#
# COMPACT_ATOMS: atom_id res chain seq x y z
N VAL A 1 -34.16 -1.12 -48.58
CA VAL A 1 -33.06 -0.75 -49.49
C VAL A 1 -32.52 0.58 -49.00
N GLY A 2 -31.23 0.62 -48.63
CA GLY A 2 -30.57 1.75 -47.96
C GLY A 2 -29.86 1.32 -46.67
N GLY A 3 -29.04 0.28 -46.72
CA GLY A 3 -28.20 -0.12 -45.59
C GLY A 3 -26.89 0.69 -45.61
N ALA A 4 -26.68 1.51 -44.59
CA ALA A 4 -25.41 2.19 -44.36
C ALA A 4 -24.51 1.29 -43.50
N THR A 5 -23.63 0.55 -44.17
CA THR A 5 -22.58 -0.24 -43.53
C THR A 5 -21.48 0.70 -43.03
N LEU A 6 -21.29 0.80 -41.71
CA LEU A 6 -20.14 1.49 -41.12
C LEU A 6 -18.86 0.70 -41.44
N ARG A 7 -18.05 1.20 -42.37
CA ARG A 7 -16.65 0.80 -42.56
C ARG A 7 -15.75 1.98 -42.21
N LEU A 8 -15.05 1.90 -41.07
CA LEU A 8 -13.97 2.82 -40.75
C LEU A 8 -12.63 2.15 -41.07
N GLY A 9 -11.87 2.77 -41.98
CA GLY A 9 -10.51 2.36 -42.30
C GLY A 9 -9.55 2.60 -41.14
N ALA A 10 -8.64 1.63 -40.95
CA ALA A 10 -7.57 1.71 -39.95
C ALA A 10 -6.71 2.98 -40.12
N GLY A 11 -6.45 3.68 -39.01
CA GLY A 11 -5.35 4.65 -38.92
C GLY A 11 -5.69 6.13 -38.76
N ARG A 12 -6.78 6.51 -38.07
CA ARG A 12 -6.99 7.93 -37.71
C ARG A 12 -6.22 8.29 -36.43
N ARG A 13 -5.26 9.23 -36.53
CA ARG A 13 -4.62 9.86 -35.36
C ARG A 13 -5.66 10.71 -34.62
N VAL A 14 -5.78 10.49 -33.32
CA VAL A 14 -6.65 11.23 -32.41
C VAL A 14 -5.81 12.33 -31.75
N THR A 15 -6.33 13.56 -31.69
CA THR A 15 -5.70 14.66 -30.96
C THR A 15 -5.82 14.48 -29.45
N PRO A 16 -4.99 15.12 -28.60
CA PRO A 16 -5.12 15.04 -27.14
C PRO A 16 -6.51 15.44 -26.60
N GLU A 17 -7.26 16.21 -27.39
CA GLU A 17 -8.62 16.70 -27.10
C GLU A 17 -9.73 15.72 -27.53
N GLY A 18 -9.36 14.58 -28.11
CA GLY A 18 -10.29 13.55 -28.56
C GLY A 18 -10.94 13.80 -29.93
N ARG A 19 -10.44 14.77 -30.71
CA ARG A 19 -10.96 15.02 -32.07
C ARG A 19 -10.33 14.05 -33.09
N PRO A 20 -11.13 13.39 -33.95
CA PRO A 20 -10.62 12.72 -35.15
C PRO A 20 -10.03 13.73 -36.13
N ALA A 21 -8.90 13.39 -36.78
CA ALA A 21 -8.25 14.26 -37.79
C ALA A 21 -9.13 14.57 -39.04
N ALA A 22 -10.28 13.93 -39.18
CA ALA A 22 -11.26 14.19 -40.24
C ALA A 22 -12.69 14.07 -39.67
N GLY A 23 -13.16 15.13 -39.02
CA GLY A 23 -14.58 15.48 -38.75
C GLY A 23 -15.53 14.38 -38.25
N GLY A 24 -16.00 14.53 -37.00
CA GLY A 24 -17.28 14.01 -36.48
C GLY A 24 -17.50 12.49 -36.43
N LEU A 25 -18.31 12.05 -35.47
CA LEU A 25 -19.21 10.90 -35.68
C LEU A 25 -20.48 11.56 -36.27
N ASP A 26 -21.07 10.99 -37.32
CA ASP A 26 -22.05 11.65 -38.23
C ASP A 26 -23.05 12.64 -37.58
N PRO A 27 -23.42 13.74 -38.28
CA PRO A 27 -24.28 14.78 -37.73
C PRO A 27 -25.67 14.22 -37.39
N VAL A 28 -26.13 14.51 -36.18
CA VAL A 28 -27.56 14.45 -35.84
C VAL A 28 -28.13 15.79 -36.30
N GLU A 29 -29.02 15.77 -37.29
CA GLU A 29 -29.85 16.93 -37.60
C GLU A 29 -30.73 17.23 -36.38
N ASP A 30 -30.73 18.49 -35.94
CA ASP A 30 -31.63 18.99 -34.90
C ASP A 30 -33.07 18.96 -35.43
N GLU A 31 -33.71 17.79 -35.44
CA GLU A 31 -35.16 17.70 -35.61
C GLU A 31 -35.84 17.94 -34.26
N GLU A 32 -36.31 19.18 -34.08
CA GLU A 32 -37.46 19.44 -33.22
C GLU A 32 -38.64 18.56 -33.68
N SER A 33 -39.32 17.95 -32.72
CA SER A 33 -40.62 17.25 -32.80
C SER A 33 -40.61 15.74 -33.14
N GLY A 34 -40.69 14.93 -32.09
CA GLY A 34 -41.15 13.55 -32.18
C GLY A 34 -41.31 12.94 -30.80
N THR A 35 -42.55 12.68 -30.38
CA THR A 35 -42.87 11.92 -29.18
C THR A 35 -42.10 10.60 -29.18
N GLY A 36 -41.16 10.44 -28.25
CA GLY A 36 -40.25 9.30 -28.16
C GLY A 36 -40.98 7.99 -28.03
N GLY A 37 -41.02 7.22 -29.13
CA GLY A 37 -41.32 5.80 -29.06
C GLY A 37 -40.19 5.06 -28.35
N ALA A 38 -40.51 4.01 -27.60
CA ALA A 38 -39.49 3.14 -27.04
C ALA A 38 -38.59 2.60 -28.18
N PRO A 39 -37.26 2.73 -28.09
CA PRO A 39 -36.38 2.22 -29.12
C PRO A 39 -36.51 0.69 -29.20
N THR A 40 -36.60 0.15 -30.42
CA THR A 40 -36.52 -1.30 -30.63
C THR A 40 -35.09 -1.75 -30.39
N VAL A 41 -34.86 -2.61 -29.40
CA VAL A 41 -33.55 -3.17 -29.08
C VAL A 41 -33.36 -4.49 -29.81
N GLU A 42 -32.49 -4.52 -30.81
CA GLU A 42 -32.01 -5.77 -31.42
C GLU A 42 -30.83 -6.28 -30.58
N THR A 43 -31.04 -7.39 -29.85
CA THR A 43 -30.02 -7.96 -28.97
C THR A 43 -29.04 -8.87 -29.71
N GLU A 44 -29.46 -9.46 -30.83
CA GLU A 44 -28.61 -10.36 -31.62
C GLU A 44 -27.37 -9.62 -32.14
N GLY A 45 -26.18 -10.11 -31.79
CA GLY A 45 -24.89 -9.54 -32.20
C GLY A 45 -24.54 -8.17 -31.58
N LEU A 46 -25.22 -7.75 -30.51
CA LEU A 46 -25.00 -6.45 -29.88
C LEU A 46 -23.56 -6.29 -29.35
N GLU A 47 -22.97 -7.37 -28.83
CA GLU A 47 -21.58 -7.45 -28.37
C GLU A 47 -20.55 -7.24 -29.50
N SER A 48 -20.96 -7.44 -30.75
CA SER A 48 -20.14 -7.18 -31.93
C SER A 48 -20.27 -5.75 -32.46
N ARG A 49 -21.27 -4.98 -32.00
CA ARG A 49 -21.56 -3.60 -32.41
C ARG A 49 -20.94 -2.56 -31.46
N VAL A 50 -19.67 -2.73 -31.11
CA VAL A 50 -18.95 -1.83 -30.19
C VAL A 50 -18.15 -0.78 -30.97
N THR A 51 -18.34 0.49 -30.61
CA THR A 51 -17.58 1.62 -31.17
C THR A 51 -16.70 2.23 -30.07
N PRO A 52 -15.37 2.30 -30.24
CA PRO A 52 -14.50 2.96 -29.27
C PRO A 52 -14.71 4.47 -29.32
N PHE A 53 -14.75 5.12 -28.15
CA PHE A 53 -14.71 6.57 -28.09
C PHE A 53 -13.32 7.09 -28.48
N PRO A 54 -13.22 8.20 -29.23
CA PRO A 54 -11.95 8.77 -29.66
C PRO A 54 -11.26 9.53 -28.51
N VAL A 55 -10.98 8.87 -27.38
CA VAL A 55 -10.27 9.45 -26.23
C VAL A 55 -9.02 8.64 -25.91
N ALA A 56 -8.05 9.27 -25.24
CA ALA A 56 -6.82 8.58 -24.84
C ALA A 56 -7.11 7.42 -23.89
N ALA A 57 -6.32 6.34 -23.93
CA ALA A 57 -6.43 5.29 -22.93
C ALA A 57 -6.04 5.83 -21.55
N SER A 58 -6.87 5.58 -20.55
CA SER A 58 -6.66 6.01 -19.17
C SER A 58 -7.48 5.14 -18.20
N LYS A 59 -7.47 5.47 -16.91
CA LYS A 59 -8.31 4.84 -15.90
C LYS A 59 -9.63 5.59 -15.82
N TYR A 60 -10.68 5.02 -16.40
CA TYR A 60 -12.02 5.59 -16.42
C TYR A 60 -12.98 4.84 -15.51
N SER A 61 -13.96 5.53 -14.92
CA SER A 61 -15.06 4.93 -14.16
C SER A 61 -16.34 5.75 -14.26
N ALA A 62 -17.47 5.18 -13.81
CA ALA A 62 -18.76 5.86 -13.73
C ALA A 62 -19.19 6.50 -15.06
N LEU A 63 -19.24 5.71 -16.13
CA LEU A 63 -19.74 6.17 -17.43
C LEU A 63 -21.27 6.29 -17.38
N HIS A 64 -21.80 7.49 -17.58
CA HIS A 64 -23.25 7.75 -17.60
C HIS A 64 -23.66 8.60 -18.81
N PRO A 65 -24.83 8.32 -19.43
CA PRO A 65 -25.43 9.22 -20.40
C PRO A 65 -26.02 10.46 -19.71
N VAL A 66 -25.98 11.59 -20.40
CA VAL A 66 -26.58 12.87 -19.97
C VAL A 66 -27.43 13.46 -21.10
N ALA A 67 -28.35 14.36 -20.74
CA ALA A 67 -29.22 15.04 -21.68
C ALA A 67 -28.41 15.80 -22.76
N GLY A 68 -28.97 15.91 -23.96
CA GLY A 68 -28.30 16.58 -25.09
C GLY A 68 -27.29 15.70 -25.84
N GLY A 69 -27.40 14.37 -25.73
CA GLY A 69 -26.57 13.42 -26.49
C GLY A 69 -25.11 13.35 -26.02
N GLY A 70 -24.89 13.54 -24.72
CA GLY A 70 -23.56 13.53 -24.09
C GLY A 70 -23.33 12.31 -23.21
N LEU A 71 -22.07 12.08 -22.85
CA LEU A 71 -21.62 11.13 -21.85
C LEU A 71 -20.77 11.86 -20.81
N VAL A 72 -20.84 11.43 -19.56
CA VAL A 72 -19.91 11.87 -18.50
C VAL A 72 -19.21 10.68 -17.87
N TRP A 73 -17.99 10.90 -17.41
CA TRP A 73 -17.20 9.90 -16.69
C TRP A 73 -16.15 10.53 -15.78
N LEU A 74 -15.62 9.73 -14.86
CA LEU A 74 -14.43 10.06 -14.09
C LEU A 74 -13.18 9.56 -14.82
N ARG A 75 -12.22 10.47 -15.04
CA ARG A 75 -10.85 10.12 -15.45
C ARG A 75 -9.92 10.23 -14.25
N TRP A 76 -9.32 9.12 -13.87
CA TRP A 76 -8.39 9.06 -12.75
C TRP A 76 -6.96 9.34 -13.21
N PRO A 77 -6.17 10.10 -12.44
CA PRO A 77 -4.73 10.20 -12.67
C PRO A 77 -4.07 8.83 -12.45
N ILE A 78 -3.12 8.49 -13.33
CA ILE A 78 -2.26 7.33 -13.12
C ILE A 78 -1.28 7.67 -11.99
N SER A 79 -1.38 6.96 -10.88
CA SER A 79 -0.55 7.18 -9.69
C SER A 79 -0.03 5.87 -9.13
N GLY A 80 1.14 5.93 -8.51
CA GLY A 80 1.71 4.80 -7.79
C GLY A 80 0.94 4.52 -6.51
N ALA A 81 0.92 3.26 -6.07
CA ALA A 81 0.17 2.82 -4.88
C ALA A 81 0.60 3.51 -3.56
N LEU A 82 1.76 4.17 -3.53
CA LEU A 82 2.28 4.87 -2.36
C LEU A 82 1.94 6.37 -2.30
N GLY A 83 1.31 6.93 -3.34
CA GLY A 83 0.98 8.36 -3.40
C GLY A 83 2.17 9.28 -3.73
N GLU A 84 3.39 8.76 -3.89
CA GLU A 84 4.59 9.56 -4.17
C GLU A 84 4.62 10.21 -5.57
N THR A 85 3.53 10.08 -6.33
CA THR A 85 3.35 10.73 -7.65
C THR A 85 2.88 12.18 -7.51
N PHE A 86 2.40 12.59 -6.33
CA PHE A 86 1.81 13.90 -6.10
C PHE A 86 2.80 14.90 -5.49
N ALA A 87 2.55 16.19 -5.72
CA ALA A 87 3.37 17.27 -5.18
C ALA A 87 3.29 17.35 -3.65
N ASN A 88 2.15 16.96 -3.08
CA ASN A 88 1.97 16.77 -1.64
C ASN A 88 2.19 15.29 -1.26
N PRO A 89 3.20 14.96 -0.43
CA PRO A 89 3.47 13.59 0.01
C PRO A 89 2.33 12.93 0.81
N ASP A 90 1.38 13.72 1.32
CA ASP A 90 0.22 13.24 2.07
C ASP A 90 -0.94 12.79 1.16
N ASP A 91 -0.91 13.13 -0.12
CA ASP A 91 -1.94 12.72 -1.08
C ASP A 91 -1.70 11.24 -1.47
N THR A 92 -2.56 10.34 -1.00
CA THR A 92 -2.36 8.89 -1.25
C THR A 92 -2.91 8.42 -2.60
N THR A 93 -3.87 9.15 -3.17
CA THR A 93 -4.48 8.88 -4.48
C THR A 93 -4.95 10.19 -5.09
N GLY A 94 -4.76 10.36 -6.39
CA GLY A 94 -5.20 11.57 -7.07
C GLY A 94 -6.71 11.55 -7.27
N ARG A 95 -7.34 12.70 -7.06
CA ARG A 95 -8.78 12.90 -7.25
C ARG A 95 -9.09 12.86 -8.76
N PRO A 96 -10.19 12.20 -9.18
CA PRO A 96 -10.54 12.12 -10.58
C PRO A 96 -11.00 13.47 -11.13
N THR A 97 -10.88 13.63 -12.45
CA THR A 97 -11.49 14.71 -13.21
C THR A 97 -12.82 14.25 -13.78
N LEU A 98 -13.86 15.07 -13.68
CA LEU A 98 -15.14 14.83 -14.34
C LEU A 98 -15.08 15.37 -15.76
N GLU A 99 -15.16 14.47 -16.73
CA GLU A 99 -15.13 14.83 -18.15
C GLU A 99 -16.51 14.59 -18.79
N HIS A 100 -16.86 15.45 -19.73
CA HIS A 100 -18.02 15.33 -20.59
C HIS A 100 -17.57 15.09 -22.03
N PHE A 101 -18.27 14.21 -22.73
CA PHE A 101 -18.06 13.94 -24.15
C PHE A 101 -19.35 14.12 -24.91
N ASN A 102 -19.36 15.12 -25.78
CA ASN A 102 -20.45 15.33 -26.71
C ASN A 102 -20.28 14.40 -27.91
N ILE A 103 -21.22 13.49 -28.10
CA ILE A 103 -21.15 12.46 -29.14
C ILE A 103 -21.19 13.10 -30.53
N SER A 104 -22.13 14.00 -30.77
CA SER A 104 -22.34 14.65 -32.08
C SER A 104 -21.12 15.47 -32.53
N LYS A 105 -20.45 16.14 -31.58
CA LYS A 105 -19.24 16.95 -31.85
C LYS A 105 -17.96 16.12 -31.80
N ALA A 106 -18.03 14.86 -31.36
CA ALA A 106 -16.88 14.02 -31.01
C ALA A 106 -15.84 14.81 -30.20
N LYS A 107 -16.30 15.56 -29.19
CA LYS A 107 -15.48 16.51 -28.43
C LYS A 107 -15.61 16.22 -26.95
N LYS A 108 -14.45 16.10 -26.30
CA LYS A 108 -14.30 16.05 -24.85
C LYS A 108 -14.15 17.46 -24.28
N SER A 109 -14.76 17.71 -23.13
CA SER A 109 -14.55 18.87 -22.28
C SER A 109 -14.41 18.44 -20.83
N GLU A 110 -13.65 19.20 -20.05
CA GLU A 110 -13.60 19.03 -18.60
C GLU A 110 -14.75 19.83 -17.98
N LEU A 111 -15.48 19.20 -17.05
CA LEU A 111 -16.53 19.89 -16.29
C LEU A 111 -15.99 20.35 -14.93
N VAL A 112 -15.25 19.48 -14.26
CA VAL A 112 -14.68 19.69 -12.92
C VAL A 112 -13.30 19.03 -12.84
N ASP A 113 -12.31 19.79 -12.39
CA ASP A 113 -10.91 19.35 -12.30
C ASP A 113 -10.74 18.20 -11.29
N HIS A 114 -11.31 18.35 -10.08
CA HIS A 114 -11.27 17.37 -9.00
C HIS A 114 -12.64 17.21 -8.30
N LEU A 115 -13.04 15.97 -8.03
CA LEU A 115 -14.22 15.64 -7.22
C LEU A 115 -14.06 14.27 -6.56
N ASP A 116 -14.86 13.99 -5.54
CA ASP A 116 -14.84 12.70 -4.84
C ASP A 116 -15.83 11.71 -5.47
N TRP A 117 -17.02 12.20 -5.86
CA TRP A 117 -18.09 11.38 -6.45
C TRP A 117 -19.14 12.25 -7.16
N PHE A 118 -19.89 11.64 -8.10
CA PHE A 118 -21.06 12.27 -8.71
C PHE A 118 -22.24 11.31 -8.94
N ALA A 119 -23.44 11.87 -9.06
CA ALA A 119 -24.62 11.22 -9.63
C ALA A 119 -25.31 12.09 -10.68
N VAL A 120 -25.98 11.43 -11.62
CA VAL A 120 -26.78 12.08 -12.68
C VAL A 120 -28.24 12.13 -12.27
N SER A 121 -28.93 13.24 -12.55
CA SER A 121 -30.38 13.36 -12.39
C SER A 121 -31.13 12.40 -13.31
N GLY A 122 -32.36 12.01 -12.94
CA GLY A 122 -33.15 11.04 -13.72
C GLY A 122 -33.46 11.47 -15.16
N ASP A 123 -33.53 12.78 -15.40
CA ASP A 123 -33.69 13.38 -16.74
C ASP A 123 -32.36 13.64 -17.47
N GLY A 124 -31.22 13.34 -16.83
CA GLY A 124 -29.89 13.54 -17.40
C GLY A 124 -29.43 15.00 -17.49
N SER A 125 -30.21 15.98 -17.02
CA SER A 125 -29.93 17.41 -17.22
C SER A 125 -28.95 18.00 -16.20
N ARG A 126 -28.83 17.37 -15.02
CA ARG A 126 -27.99 17.86 -13.92
C ARG A 126 -27.11 16.76 -13.33
N LEU A 127 -26.05 17.21 -12.67
CA LEU A 127 -25.15 16.38 -11.88
C LEU A 127 -25.15 16.86 -10.44
N VAL A 128 -25.24 15.93 -9.49
CA VAL A 128 -24.94 16.18 -8.07
C VAL A 128 -23.50 15.74 -7.84
N LEU A 129 -22.67 16.64 -7.33
CA LEU A 129 -21.24 16.45 -7.12
C LEU A 129 -20.90 16.55 -5.63
N VAL A 130 -19.99 15.68 -5.18
CA VAL A 130 -19.34 15.77 -3.85
C VAL A 130 -17.87 16.10 -4.04
N ASP A 131 -17.40 17.12 -3.34
CA ASP A 131 -16.04 17.64 -3.44
C ASP A 131 -15.58 18.13 -2.06
N GLU A 132 -14.71 17.37 -1.39
CA GLU A 132 -14.17 17.68 -0.05
C GLU A 132 -15.24 17.91 1.02
N GLY A 133 -16.36 17.20 0.89
CA GLY A 133 -17.51 17.29 1.79
C GLY A 133 -18.55 18.33 1.38
N ASP A 134 -18.26 19.18 0.40
CA ASP A 134 -19.27 20.06 -0.18
C ASP A 134 -20.13 19.32 -1.20
N LEU A 135 -21.43 19.63 -1.19
CA LEU A 135 -22.42 19.04 -2.08
C LEU A 135 -23.03 20.13 -2.97
N ARG A 136 -22.96 19.96 -4.30
CA ARG A 136 -23.53 20.92 -5.26
C ARG A 136 -24.22 20.23 -6.44
N ALA A 137 -25.26 20.86 -6.97
CA ALA A 137 -25.91 20.47 -8.21
C ALA A 137 -25.56 21.45 -9.35
N VAL A 138 -25.10 20.92 -10.48
CA VAL A 138 -24.62 21.69 -11.65
C VAL A 138 -25.26 21.16 -12.95
N PRO A 139 -25.20 21.89 -14.07
CA PRO A 139 -25.55 21.36 -15.39
C PRO A 139 -24.70 20.14 -15.76
N ALA A 140 -25.26 19.24 -16.58
CA ALA A 140 -24.57 18.00 -16.95
C ALA A 140 -23.65 18.07 -18.17
N ASN A 141 -23.71 19.16 -18.92
CA ASN A 141 -23.04 19.33 -20.21
C ASN A 141 -22.03 20.49 -20.26
N GLU A 142 -21.98 21.32 -19.22
CA GLU A 142 -21.09 22.47 -19.09
C GLU A 142 -20.67 22.68 -17.63
N SER A 143 -19.56 23.39 -17.43
CA SER A 143 -19.11 23.76 -16.09
C SER A 143 -20.13 24.69 -15.44
N GLY A 144 -20.48 24.42 -14.18
CA GLY A 144 -21.36 25.30 -13.42
C GLY A 144 -20.72 26.65 -13.12
N ASP A 145 -21.54 27.68 -13.05
CA ASP A 145 -21.21 29.05 -12.64
C ASP A 145 -22.06 29.48 -11.44
N SER A 146 -22.02 30.77 -11.06
CA SER A 146 -22.80 31.29 -9.92
C SER A 146 -24.31 31.16 -10.09
N ASP A 147 -24.80 31.14 -11.33
CA ASP A 147 -26.22 31.20 -11.64
C ASP A 147 -26.81 29.79 -11.84
N THR A 148 -25.97 28.85 -12.24
CA THR A 148 -26.33 27.45 -12.56
C THR A 148 -25.93 26.46 -11.47
N THR A 149 -25.09 26.85 -10.52
CA THR A 149 -24.67 26.00 -9.39
C THR A 149 -25.59 26.18 -8.19
N VAL A 150 -26.17 25.09 -7.70
CA VAL A 150 -26.98 25.07 -6.48
C VAL A 150 -26.21 24.31 -5.39
N TRP A 151 -25.79 25.03 -4.36
CA TRP A 151 -25.16 24.42 -3.19
C TRP A 151 -26.19 23.80 -2.26
N ILE A 152 -25.92 22.58 -1.81
CA ILE A 152 -26.78 21.80 -0.94
C ILE A 152 -26.13 21.73 0.44
N ASP A 153 -26.66 22.50 1.38
CA ASP A 153 -26.16 22.49 2.75
C ASP A 153 -26.71 21.28 3.51
N ALA A 154 -25.92 20.20 3.56
CA ALA A 154 -26.28 18.96 4.26
C ALA A 154 -26.48 19.14 5.77
N ARG A 155 -25.95 20.22 6.38
CA ARG A 155 -26.18 20.52 7.82
C ARG A 155 -27.64 20.84 8.13
N ARG A 156 -28.44 21.13 7.10
CA ARG A 156 -29.89 21.33 7.22
C ARG A 156 -30.68 20.02 7.26
N ILE A 157 -30.03 18.90 6.98
CA ILE A 157 -30.62 17.57 7.07
C ILE A 157 -30.38 17.06 8.49
N LEU A 158 -31.44 16.91 9.26
CA LEU A 158 -31.39 16.32 10.60
C LEU A 158 -31.80 14.86 10.51
N HIS A 159 -30.96 13.97 11.03
CA HIS A 159 -31.24 12.55 11.17
C HIS A 159 -31.38 12.23 12.66
N GLU A 160 -32.60 11.94 13.09
CA GLU A 160 -32.90 11.49 14.44
C GLU A 160 -32.84 9.97 14.50
N VAL A 161 -32.11 9.42 15.47
CA VAL A 161 -31.86 7.98 15.60
C VAL A 161 -32.13 7.51 17.02
N ASP A 162 -32.60 6.27 17.15
CA ASP A 162 -32.59 5.50 18.40
C ASP A 162 -31.36 4.55 18.35
N PRO A 163 -30.26 4.88 19.06
CA PRO A 163 -29.04 4.07 19.01
C PRO A 163 -29.27 2.62 19.40
N THR A 164 -30.14 2.35 20.37
CA THR A 164 -30.41 0.98 20.81
C THR A 164 -31.15 0.21 19.72
N ALA A 165 -32.11 0.81 19.02
CA ALA A 165 -32.75 0.18 17.88
C ALA A 165 -31.78 -0.10 16.72
N GLU A 166 -30.88 0.85 16.42
CA GLU A 166 -29.84 0.66 15.40
C GLU A 166 -28.88 -0.47 15.76
N TRP A 167 -28.39 -0.55 16.99
CA TRP A 167 -27.51 -1.63 17.43
C TRP A 167 -28.19 -3.00 17.38
N ARG A 168 -29.49 -3.09 17.71
CA ARG A 168 -30.25 -4.35 17.50
C ARG A 168 -30.26 -4.75 16.03
N GLN A 169 -30.55 -3.82 15.13
CA GLN A 169 -30.55 -4.12 13.69
C GLN A 169 -29.15 -4.49 13.19
N ALA A 170 -28.13 -3.72 13.57
CA ALA A 170 -26.74 -3.92 13.15
C ALA A 170 -26.19 -5.26 13.66
N TYR A 171 -26.55 -5.67 14.88
CA TYR A 171 -26.22 -6.98 15.43
C TYR A 171 -26.81 -8.12 14.59
N GLU A 172 -28.09 -8.04 14.23
CA GLU A 172 -28.71 -9.03 13.33
C GLU A 172 -28.09 -9.03 11.94
N GLU A 173 -27.77 -7.85 11.42
CA GLU A 173 -27.11 -7.70 10.13
C GLU A 173 -25.73 -8.34 10.13
N ALA A 174 -24.91 -8.06 11.16
CA ALA A 174 -23.61 -8.69 11.34
C ALA A 174 -23.73 -10.22 11.38
N GLY A 175 -24.67 -10.74 12.17
CA GLY A 175 -24.96 -12.18 12.23
C GLY A 175 -25.32 -12.78 10.87
N ARG A 176 -26.16 -12.09 10.08
CA ARG A 176 -26.51 -12.53 8.71
C ARG A 176 -25.34 -12.48 7.75
N LEU A 177 -24.54 -11.41 7.77
CA LEU A 177 -23.37 -11.24 6.90
C LEU A 177 -22.32 -12.30 7.16
N ILE A 178 -22.02 -12.58 8.44
CA ILE A 178 -21.10 -13.64 8.82
C ILE A 178 -21.60 -14.99 8.29
N ARG A 179 -22.84 -15.37 8.59
CA ARG A 179 -23.41 -16.64 8.12
C ARG A 179 -23.43 -16.77 6.58
N ALA A 180 -23.69 -15.67 5.87
CA ALA A 180 -23.82 -15.69 4.42
C ALA A 180 -22.47 -15.83 3.69
N TYR A 181 -21.38 -15.35 4.29
CA TYR A 181 -20.11 -15.20 3.61
C TYR A 181 -18.92 -15.89 4.30
N PHE A 182 -19.11 -16.48 5.47
CA PHE A 182 -18.05 -17.24 6.13
C PHE A 182 -17.55 -18.36 5.22
N TRP A 183 -16.23 -18.57 5.23
CA TRP A 183 -15.52 -19.38 4.23
C TRP A 183 -16.03 -20.82 4.10
N GLU A 184 -16.47 -21.43 5.20
CA GLU A 184 -17.03 -22.78 5.23
C GLU A 184 -18.56 -22.69 5.42
N PRO A 185 -19.37 -23.13 4.44
CA PRO A 185 -20.83 -22.96 4.49
C PRO A 185 -21.52 -23.58 5.71
N GLY A 186 -20.95 -24.64 6.29
CA GLY A 186 -21.42 -25.26 7.54
C GLY A 186 -20.92 -24.59 8.82
N MET A 187 -20.33 -23.38 8.73
CA MET A 187 -19.75 -22.62 9.85
C MET A 187 -18.70 -23.40 10.64
N CYS A 188 -18.03 -24.37 10.03
CA CYS A 188 -17.13 -25.31 10.68
C CYS A 188 -17.78 -26.08 11.85
N GLY A 189 -19.10 -26.28 11.81
CA GLY A 189 -19.87 -26.94 12.87
C GLY A 189 -20.28 -26.04 14.04
N ILE A 190 -20.05 -24.73 13.96
CA ILE A 190 -20.52 -23.76 14.95
C ILE A 190 -22.02 -23.56 14.79
N ASP A 191 -22.79 -23.72 15.87
CA ASP A 191 -24.19 -23.31 15.92
C ASP A 191 -24.28 -21.79 16.02
N TRP A 192 -24.18 -21.14 14.86
CA TRP A 192 -24.11 -19.69 14.76
C TRP A 192 -25.36 -18.99 15.28
N ASP A 193 -26.53 -19.60 15.09
CA ASP A 193 -27.79 -19.03 15.59
C ASP A 193 -27.84 -19.11 17.13
N ALA A 194 -27.34 -20.19 17.74
CA ALA A 194 -27.20 -20.30 19.19
C ALA A 194 -26.20 -19.29 19.76
N VAL A 195 -25.05 -19.08 19.10
CA VAL A 195 -24.09 -18.03 19.48
C VAL A 195 -24.78 -16.66 19.45
N LEU A 196 -25.44 -16.31 18.35
CA LEU A 196 -26.16 -15.03 18.27
C LEU A 196 -27.23 -14.90 19.36
N ALA A 197 -27.94 -15.97 19.69
CA ALA A 197 -28.95 -15.97 20.76
C ALA A 197 -28.33 -15.76 22.15
N GLN A 198 -27.15 -16.34 22.42
CA GLN A 198 -26.44 -16.20 23.69
C GLN A 198 -26.03 -14.75 23.98
N TYR A 199 -25.50 -14.04 22.97
CA TYR A 199 -24.99 -12.68 23.14
C TYR A 199 -26.06 -11.59 22.96
N ARG A 200 -27.18 -11.90 22.29
CA ARG A 200 -28.29 -10.96 22.00
C ARG A 200 -28.77 -10.14 23.21
N PRO A 201 -28.96 -10.68 24.43
CA PRO A 201 -29.38 -9.89 25.57
C PRO A 201 -28.39 -8.78 25.99
N LEU A 202 -27.11 -8.89 25.61
CA LEU A 202 -26.11 -7.88 25.93
C LEU A 202 -26.25 -6.62 25.07
N VAL A 203 -26.88 -6.71 23.89
CA VAL A 203 -27.16 -5.54 23.03
C VAL A 203 -27.98 -4.49 23.78
N GLU A 204 -28.87 -4.93 24.68
CA GLU A 204 -29.70 -4.04 25.52
C GLU A 204 -28.91 -3.26 26.58
N ARG A 205 -27.64 -3.62 26.81
CA ARG A 205 -26.77 -3.03 27.83
C ARG A 205 -25.70 -2.12 27.26
N VAL A 206 -25.59 -2.06 25.93
CA VAL A 206 -24.64 -1.21 25.23
C VAL A 206 -25.08 0.25 25.33
N ALA A 207 -24.15 1.13 25.67
CA ALA A 207 -24.35 2.57 25.82
C ALA A 207 -23.43 3.41 24.92
N SER A 208 -22.48 2.80 24.20
CA SER A 208 -21.57 3.50 23.29
C SER A 208 -21.18 2.66 22.06
N PRO A 209 -20.73 3.30 20.96
CA PRO A 209 -20.21 2.57 19.81
C PRO A 209 -19.01 1.67 20.11
N ASP A 210 -18.17 2.03 21.10
CA ASP A 210 -17.05 1.19 21.53
C ASP A 210 -17.54 -0.08 22.24
N GLU A 211 -18.52 0.04 23.15
CA GLU A 211 -19.14 -1.13 23.80
C GLU A 211 -19.85 -2.03 22.78
N PHE A 212 -20.50 -1.46 21.77
CA PHE A 212 -21.11 -2.24 20.69
C PHE A 212 -20.06 -3.01 19.89
N ALA A 213 -18.95 -2.36 19.55
CA ALA A 213 -17.86 -2.99 18.84
C ALA A 213 -17.20 -4.09 19.67
N ASP A 214 -17.03 -3.89 20.99
CA ASP A 214 -16.52 -4.91 21.90
C ASP A 214 -17.44 -6.12 21.97
N LEU A 215 -18.76 -5.93 22.07
CA LEU A 215 -19.72 -7.02 21.99
C LEU A 215 -19.58 -7.81 20.68
N LEU A 216 -19.47 -7.11 19.54
CA LEU A 216 -19.29 -7.78 18.25
C LEU A 216 -17.93 -8.50 18.14
N ARG A 217 -16.86 -8.01 18.77
CA ARG A 217 -15.56 -8.70 18.81
C ARG A 217 -15.67 -10.04 19.53
N GLU A 218 -16.38 -10.11 20.65
CA GLU A 218 -16.62 -11.37 21.36
C GLU A 218 -17.44 -12.34 20.51
N VAL A 219 -18.53 -11.85 19.89
CA VAL A 219 -19.41 -12.67 19.03
C VAL A 219 -18.67 -13.23 17.81
N LEU A 220 -17.87 -12.40 17.12
CA LEU A 220 -17.06 -12.84 15.99
C LEU A 220 -15.88 -13.70 16.44
N GLY A 221 -15.42 -13.56 17.68
CA GLY A 221 -14.38 -14.40 18.28
C GLY A 221 -14.77 -15.87 18.38
N GLU A 222 -16.07 -16.17 18.53
CA GLU A 222 -16.61 -17.54 18.53
C GLU A 222 -16.37 -18.29 17.21
N LEU A 223 -16.09 -17.57 16.10
CA LEU A 223 -15.69 -18.18 14.84
C LEU A 223 -14.35 -18.91 14.94
N GLY A 224 -13.52 -18.58 15.93
CA GLY A 224 -12.16 -19.14 16.08
C GLY A 224 -11.34 -19.02 14.80
N THR A 225 -11.55 -17.97 14.00
CA THR A 225 -10.97 -17.80 12.67
C THR A 225 -10.39 -16.40 12.54
N SER A 226 -9.20 -16.31 11.94
CA SER A 226 -8.50 -15.05 11.67
C SER A 226 -9.32 -14.08 10.80
N HIS A 227 -8.94 -12.80 10.80
CA HIS A 227 -9.56 -11.75 9.97
C HIS A 227 -11.04 -11.44 10.25
N ALA A 228 -11.54 -11.81 11.43
CA ALA A 228 -12.85 -11.38 11.95
C ALA A 228 -12.70 -10.08 12.77
N TYR A 229 -12.50 -8.94 12.09
CA TYR A 229 -12.22 -7.66 12.73
C TYR A 229 -13.47 -6.80 12.86
N VAL A 230 -13.49 -5.97 13.90
CA VAL A 230 -14.56 -5.00 14.16
C VAL A 230 -13.96 -3.63 14.44
N THR A 231 -14.43 -2.62 13.73
CA THR A 231 -14.12 -1.20 13.95
C THR A 231 -15.40 -0.48 14.34
N ALA A 232 -15.42 0.10 15.54
CA ALA A 232 -16.55 0.86 16.05
C ALA A 232 -16.99 1.97 15.10
N ALA A 233 -18.30 2.21 15.02
CA ALA A 233 -18.84 3.43 14.44
C ALA A 233 -18.32 4.62 15.24
N ARG A 234 -17.24 5.26 14.79
CA ARG A 234 -16.82 6.57 15.30
C ARG A 234 -17.85 7.60 14.84
N ARG A 235 -19.02 7.62 15.48
CA ARG A 235 -19.99 8.70 15.30
C ARG A 235 -19.26 9.96 15.70
N ASN A 236 -19.25 10.95 14.81
CA ASN A 236 -18.68 12.27 15.08
C ASN A 236 -19.55 12.93 16.16
N GLU A 237 -19.43 12.50 17.41
CA GLU A 237 -20.12 13.02 18.60
C GLU A 237 -19.53 14.39 19.01
N GLY A 238 -19.20 15.22 18.02
CA GLY A 238 -18.59 16.53 18.16
C GLY A 238 -17.97 17.02 16.84
N PRO A 239 -17.62 18.32 16.73
CA PRO A 239 -16.79 18.79 15.62
C PRO A 239 -15.51 17.93 15.59
N PRO A 240 -14.96 17.60 14.41
CA PRO A 240 -13.72 16.84 14.31
C PRO A 240 -12.71 17.52 15.24
N HIS A 241 -12.31 16.82 16.30
CA HIS A 241 -11.31 17.35 17.21
C HIS A 241 -10.13 17.75 16.34
N TYR A 242 -9.74 19.02 16.37
CA TYR A 242 -8.56 19.48 15.65
C TYR A 242 -7.36 18.71 16.23
N GLN A 243 -7.02 17.58 15.61
CA GLN A 243 -5.98 16.68 16.07
C GLN A 243 -4.64 17.35 15.79
N ARG A 244 -4.09 17.96 16.82
CA ARG A 244 -2.76 18.54 16.80
C ARG A 244 -1.74 17.41 16.95
N TRP A 245 -1.11 17.03 15.84
CA TRP A 245 -0.13 15.96 15.83
C TRP A 245 1.09 16.30 16.70
N GLN A 246 1.54 15.32 17.47
CA GLN A 246 2.81 15.42 18.20
C GLN A 246 3.96 15.63 17.20
N GLY A 247 4.82 16.61 17.44
CA GLY A 247 6.03 16.80 16.65
C GLY A 247 7.12 15.80 17.03
N LEU A 248 7.61 15.06 16.04
CA LEU A 248 8.67 14.06 16.18
C LEU A 248 9.93 14.51 15.41
N LEU A 249 11.10 14.47 16.04
CA LEU A 249 12.32 15.05 15.47
C LEU A 249 13.20 14.06 14.69
N GLY A 250 12.80 12.78 14.58
CA GLY A 250 13.63 11.76 13.94
C GLY A 250 14.98 11.59 14.63
N ALA A 251 15.01 11.73 15.96
CA ALA A 251 16.21 11.66 16.79
C ALA A 251 15.89 11.07 18.16
N ASN A 252 16.89 10.44 18.75
CA ASN A 252 16.83 9.94 20.12
C ASN A 252 17.54 10.95 21.03
N PHE A 253 16.86 11.36 22.09
CA PHE A 253 17.46 12.17 23.14
C PHE A 253 17.75 11.33 24.38
N VAL A 254 18.73 11.76 25.17
CA VAL A 254 19.01 11.21 26.49
C VAL A 254 19.13 12.37 27.47
N ARG A 255 18.52 12.23 28.65
CA ARG A 255 18.77 13.15 29.74
C ARG A 255 20.15 12.85 30.33
N ARG A 256 21.01 13.85 30.40
CA ARG A 256 22.30 13.80 31.08
C ARG A 256 22.34 14.99 32.04
N ASP A 257 22.41 14.71 33.33
CA ASP A 257 22.23 15.70 34.39
C ASP A 257 20.87 16.43 34.22
N ASP A 258 20.89 17.75 34.02
CA ASP A 258 19.70 18.56 33.76
C ASP A 258 19.48 18.91 32.27
N ASP A 259 20.32 18.36 31.39
CA ASP A 259 20.31 18.65 29.96
C ASP A 259 19.72 17.52 29.12
N TRP A 260 19.05 17.88 28.01
CA TRP A 260 18.54 16.95 27.01
C TRP A 260 19.46 16.90 25.80
N MET A 261 20.32 15.89 25.79
CA MET A 261 21.35 15.68 24.78
C MET A 261 20.83 14.84 23.61
N VAL A 262 21.17 15.23 22.38
CA VAL A 262 20.96 14.40 21.19
C VAL A 262 21.87 13.18 21.30
N ARG A 263 21.29 12.02 21.60
CA ARG A 263 22.01 10.75 21.59
C ARG A 263 22.30 10.30 20.17
N ARG A 264 21.32 10.44 19.28
CA ARG A 264 21.41 10.00 17.89
C ARG A 264 20.43 10.72 17.00
N ILE A 265 20.89 11.16 15.83
CA ILE A 265 20.01 11.58 14.73
C ILE A 265 19.79 10.36 13.84
N LEU A 266 18.53 10.01 13.58
CA LEU A 266 18.23 8.88 12.71
C LEU A 266 18.64 9.24 11.27
N PRO A 267 19.36 8.36 10.56
CA PRO A 267 19.67 8.57 9.15
C PRO A 267 18.38 8.48 8.33
N GLY A 268 18.21 9.39 7.37
CA GLY A 268 17.13 9.26 6.39
C GLY A 268 17.46 8.27 5.27
N GLU A 269 16.45 7.87 4.50
CA GLU A 269 16.59 7.08 3.27
C GLU A 269 16.14 7.93 2.09
N SER A 270 17.07 8.29 1.19
CA SER A 270 16.79 9.26 0.13
C SER A 270 15.80 8.77 -0.92
N SER A 271 15.64 7.45 -1.04
CA SER A 271 14.68 6.80 -1.93
C SER A 271 13.30 6.57 -1.29
N ASP A 272 13.06 7.06 -0.08
CA ASP A 272 11.78 7.02 0.61
C ASP A 272 11.43 8.42 1.12
N SER A 273 10.44 9.05 0.49
CA SER A 273 10.07 10.44 0.78
C SER A 273 9.61 10.64 2.23
N LYS A 274 9.08 9.59 2.87
CA LYS A 274 8.56 9.59 4.24
C LYS A 274 9.63 9.26 5.28
N ALA A 275 10.80 8.78 4.87
CA ALA A 275 11.93 8.49 5.74
C ALA A 275 12.96 9.64 5.76
N ARG A 276 12.50 10.88 5.85
CA ARG A 276 13.37 12.06 5.99
C ARG A 276 13.55 12.43 7.47
N SER A 277 14.78 12.65 7.88
CA SER A 277 15.10 13.07 9.24
C SER A 277 15.11 14.60 9.35
N PRO A 278 14.26 15.22 10.19
CA PRO A 278 14.17 16.67 10.33
C PRO A 278 15.48 17.36 10.71
N LEU A 279 16.33 16.66 11.49
CA LEU A 279 17.61 17.19 11.93
C LEU A 279 18.77 16.89 10.97
N ALA A 280 18.58 15.99 9.99
CA ALA A 280 19.62 15.69 9.02
C ALA A 280 19.94 16.92 8.15
N GLY A 281 21.22 17.22 7.94
CA GLY A 281 21.67 18.36 7.13
C GLY A 281 21.62 19.73 7.83
N THR A 282 21.07 19.82 9.04
CA THR A 282 21.03 21.07 9.84
C THR A 282 22.39 21.46 10.44
N GLY A 283 23.36 20.54 10.41
CA GLY A 283 24.66 20.70 11.06
C GLY A 283 24.63 20.50 12.57
N ILE A 284 23.50 20.10 13.16
CA ILE A 284 23.42 19.57 14.52
C ILE A 284 24.08 18.18 14.55
N ARG A 285 24.81 17.90 15.63
CA ARG A 285 25.56 16.65 15.81
C ARG A 285 25.09 15.92 17.07
N GLU A 286 25.39 14.63 17.13
CA GLU A 286 25.27 13.85 18.35
C GLU A 286 26.10 14.50 19.46
N GLY A 287 25.57 14.49 20.70
CA GLY A 287 26.14 15.20 21.84
C GLY A 287 25.66 16.64 22.01
N ALA A 288 25.05 17.27 20.99
CA ALA A 288 24.47 18.61 21.13
C ALA A 288 23.31 18.61 22.12
N VAL A 289 23.17 19.67 22.92
CA VAL A 289 22.12 19.81 23.94
C VAL A 289 21.00 20.69 23.39
N LEU A 290 19.76 20.19 23.42
CA LEU A 290 18.58 20.96 23.04
C LEU A 290 18.13 21.81 24.23
N THR A 291 18.28 23.13 24.11
CA THR A 291 18.02 24.09 25.19
C THR A 291 16.67 24.77 25.06
N HIS A 292 16.20 25.03 23.84
CA HIS A 292 14.91 25.71 23.61
C HIS A 292 14.15 25.14 22.41
N VAL A 293 12.82 25.17 22.51
CA VAL A 293 11.86 24.91 21.43
C VAL A 293 10.97 26.16 21.32
N ASP A 294 10.95 26.81 20.16
CA ASP A 294 10.25 28.08 19.91
C ASP A 294 10.55 29.15 20.99
N GLY A 295 11.83 29.28 21.35
CA GLY A 295 12.29 30.22 22.37
C GLY A 295 11.90 29.85 23.81
N ARG A 296 11.20 28.73 24.04
CA ARG A 296 10.84 28.25 25.39
C ARG A 296 11.89 27.25 25.88
N PRO A 297 12.40 27.41 27.12
CA PRO A 297 13.43 26.53 27.65
C PRO A 297 12.89 25.10 27.81
N VAL A 298 13.71 24.11 27.46
CA VAL A 298 13.42 22.69 27.64
C VAL A 298 13.42 22.37 29.13
N ASN A 299 12.39 21.70 29.60
CA ASN A 299 12.28 21.31 31.00
C ASN A 299 13.18 20.09 31.28
N PRO A 300 14.08 20.14 32.29
CA PRO A 300 14.97 19.02 32.61
C PRO A 300 14.24 17.71 32.94
N ALA A 301 13.08 17.78 33.58
CA ALA A 301 12.31 16.62 34.01
C ALA A 301 11.49 16.00 32.86
N THR A 302 10.82 16.83 32.04
CA THR A 302 9.88 16.34 31.01
C THR A 302 10.44 16.35 29.59
N GLY A 303 11.59 16.99 29.36
CA GLY A 303 12.23 17.07 28.07
C GLY A 303 11.51 17.93 27.04
N PRO A 304 11.87 17.79 25.75
CA PRO A 304 11.41 18.68 24.69
C PRO A 304 10.00 18.35 24.19
N TYR A 305 9.53 17.11 24.35
CA TYR A 305 8.29 16.64 23.73
C TYR A 305 7.01 17.38 24.12
N PRO A 306 6.82 17.84 25.39
CA PRO A 306 5.70 18.69 25.74
C PRO A 306 5.65 20.02 24.99
N LEU A 307 6.81 20.57 24.60
CA LEU A 307 6.88 21.79 23.78
C LEU A 307 6.62 21.52 22.30
N LEU A 308 6.74 20.27 21.86
CA LEU A 308 6.47 19.83 20.49
C LEU A 308 5.03 19.29 20.32
N ALA A 309 4.22 19.31 21.37
CA ALA A 309 2.82 18.90 21.30
C ALA A 309 2.06 19.81 20.33
N GLY A 310 1.56 19.24 19.22
CA GLY A 310 0.89 19.99 18.17
C GLY A 310 1.79 20.69 17.15
N ALA A 311 3.08 20.40 17.16
CA ALA A 311 4.04 20.94 16.20
C ALA A 311 4.27 20.04 14.96
N GLY A 312 3.67 18.84 14.92
CA GLY A 312 3.82 17.94 13.77
C GLY A 312 3.36 18.61 12.47
N GLY A 313 4.21 18.57 11.43
CA GLY A 313 3.93 19.21 10.14
C GLY A 313 4.02 20.75 10.14
N THR A 314 4.37 21.38 11.26
CA THR A 314 4.52 22.84 11.38
C THR A 314 5.96 23.21 11.70
N THR A 315 6.46 24.30 11.13
CA THR A 315 7.82 24.77 11.39
C THR A 315 8.01 25.15 12.87
N VAL A 316 9.07 24.62 13.50
CA VAL A 316 9.53 25.00 14.85
C VAL A 316 10.99 25.43 14.83
N GLU A 317 11.35 26.40 15.66
CA GLU A 317 12.74 26.79 15.92
C GLU A 317 13.30 25.98 17.10
N LEU A 318 14.41 25.28 16.86
CA LEU A 318 15.14 24.55 17.89
C LEU A 318 16.47 25.22 18.18
N THR A 319 16.79 25.44 19.46
CA THR A 319 18.08 25.99 19.88
C THR A 319 18.95 24.93 20.53
N PHE A 320 20.10 24.65 19.93
CA PHE A 320 21.09 23.71 20.44
C PHE A 320 22.37 24.40 20.89
N THR A 321 22.96 23.93 21.99
CA THR A 321 24.36 24.19 22.32
C THR A 321 25.25 23.02 21.87
N PRO A 322 26.51 23.28 21.48
CA PRO A 322 27.46 22.21 21.14
C PRO A 322 27.65 21.21 22.28
N ALA A 323 28.17 20.03 21.94
CA ALA A 323 28.54 19.04 22.94
C ALA A 323 29.60 19.60 23.92
N GLU A 324 29.60 19.09 25.15
CA GLU A 324 30.59 19.47 26.15
C GLU A 324 32.02 19.24 25.61
N GLY A 325 32.85 20.28 25.66
CA GLY A 325 34.22 20.27 25.12
C GLY A 325 34.35 20.64 23.64
N GLU A 326 33.25 20.83 22.89
CA GLU A 326 33.30 21.42 21.55
C GLU A 326 33.24 22.95 21.61
N ALA A 327 34.18 23.63 20.95
CA ALA A 327 34.13 25.07 20.76
C ALA A 327 33.01 25.44 19.77
N GLY A 328 32.07 26.30 20.18
CA GLY A 328 31.04 26.81 19.28
C GLY A 328 29.98 27.67 19.97
N ARG A 329 29.23 28.41 19.16
CA ARG A 329 28.06 29.19 19.61
C ARG A 329 26.79 28.34 19.55
N ALA A 330 25.78 28.72 20.34
CA ALA A 330 24.44 28.18 20.21
C ALA A 330 23.93 28.31 18.75
N ARG A 331 23.30 27.24 18.25
CA ARG A 331 22.74 27.16 16.91
C ARG A 331 21.22 27.13 16.99
N ARG A 332 20.58 27.96 16.19
CA ARG A 332 19.13 27.95 15.98
C ARG A 332 18.85 27.37 14.62
N VAL A 333 17.96 26.37 14.56
CA VAL A 333 17.58 25.68 13.33
C VAL A 333 16.07 25.61 13.27
N ALA A 334 15.50 26.02 12.13
CA ALA A 334 14.08 25.84 11.86
C ALA A 334 13.90 24.48 11.18
N VAL A 335 13.02 23.65 11.72
CA VAL A 335 12.72 22.30 11.18
C VAL A 335 11.22 22.08 11.14
N VAL A 336 10.78 21.13 10.31
CA VAL A 336 9.40 20.64 10.32
C VAL A 336 9.41 19.27 11.00
N PRO A 337 8.92 19.14 12.24
CA PRO A 337 8.80 17.87 12.93
C PRO A 337 7.86 16.93 12.17
N LEU A 338 8.17 15.64 12.16
CA LEU A 338 7.34 14.61 11.55
C LEU A 338 6.05 14.42 12.38
N ILE A 339 4.96 14.12 11.68
CA ILE A 339 3.70 13.62 12.29
C ILE A 339 3.78 12.12 12.61
N ASP A 340 4.67 11.41 11.90
CA ASP A 340 4.93 9.97 12.05
C ASP A 340 6.40 9.68 11.72
N GLU A 341 7.13 9.06 12.65
CA GLU A 341 8.53 8.68 12.45
C GLU A 341 8.72 7.18 12.18
N ARG A 342 7.63 6.40 12.07
CA ARG A 342 7.69 4.95 11.79
C ARG A 342 8.46 4.63 10.50
N PRO A 343 8.23 5.31 9.35
CA PRO A 343 9.01 5.03 8.13
C PRO A 343 10.51 5.29 8.31
N LEU A 344 10.87 6.40 8.97
CA LEU A 344 12.26 6.74 9.25
C LEU A 344 12.93 5.72 10.17
N ARG A 345 12.26 5.33 11.27
CA ARG A 345 12.76 4.31 12.19
C ARG A 345 12.87 2.94 11.53
N TYR A 346 11.93 2.62 10.64
CA TYR A 346 11.94 1.40 9.87
C TYR A 346 13.17 1.32 8.95
N GLN A 347 13.46 2.37 8.17
CA GLN A 347 14.63 2.37 7.29
C GLN A 347 15.96 2.29 8.08
N ASP A 348 16.06 3.02 9.21
CA ASP A 348 17.23 2.89 10.11
C ASP A 348 17.35 1.46 10.68
N TRP A 349 16.23 0.80 10.99
CA TRP A 349 16.23 -0.59 11.43
C TRP A 349 16.70 -1.53 10.31
N VAL A 350 16.17 -1.43 9.09
CA VAL A 350 16.58 -2.25 7.94
C VAL A 350 18.07 -2.08 7.64
N ALA A 351 18.56 -0.84 7.61
CA ALA A 351 19.97 -0.54 7.37
C ALA A 351 20.88 -1.21 8.42
N LYS A 352 20.49 -1.23 9.70
CA LYS A 352 21.25 -1.93 10.75
C LYS A 352 21.24 -3.43 10.56
N ARG A 353 20.09 -4.03 10.22
CA ARG A 353 19.99 -5.48 9.99
C ARG A 353 20.86 -5.90 8.80
N ARG A 354 20.84 -5.10 7.73
CA ARG A 354 21.74 -5.28 6.59
C ARG A 354 23.20 -5.19 7.01
N ALA A 355 23.59 -4.19 7.80
CA ALA A 355 24.97 -4.05 8.28
C ALA A 355 25.43 -5.28 9.10
N VAL A 356 24.57 -5.79 9.98
CA VAL A 356 24.82 -7.02 10.75
C VAL A 356 25.03 -8.22 9.84
N VAL A 357 24.16 -8.42 8.84
CA VAL A 357 24.30 -9.53 7.87
C VAL A 357 25.60 -9.39 7.09
N ARG A 358 26.00 -8.17 6.71
CA ARG A 358 27.27 -7.91 6.02
C ARG A 358 28.46 -8.26 6.90
N GLU A 359 28.46 -7.84 8.17
CA GLU A 359 29.53 -8.12 9.12
C GLU A 359 29.68 -9.63 9.37
N LEU A 360 28.58 -10.32 9.68
CA LEU A 360 28.58 -11.74 9.98
C LEU A 360 28.94 -12.63 8.78
N SER A 361 28.72 -12.14 7.54
CA SER A 361 28.98 -12.91 6.31
C SER A 361 30.23 -12.50 5.55
N ASP A 362 31.02 -11.56 6.07
CA ASP A 362 32.11 -10.91 5.32
C ASP A 362 31.63 -10.39 3.94
N GLY A 363 30.44 -9.78 3.92
CA GLY A 363 29.81 -9.22 2.73
C GLY A 363 29.27 -10.23 1.70
N ARG A 364 29.25 -11.54 2.02
CA ARG A 364 28.81 -12.62 1.11
C ARG A 364 27.28 -12.83 1.08
N CYS A 365 26.55 -12.47 2.13
CA CYS A 365 25.09 -12.63 2.19
C CYS A 365 24.37 -11.31 1.96
N GLY A 366 23.49 -11.23 0.96
CA GLY A 366 22.47 -10.19 0.78
C GLY A 366 21.40 -10.23 1.88
N TYR A 367 20.71 -9.11 2.08
CA TYR A 367 19.62 -8.98 3.05
C TYR A 367 18.48 -8.14 2.47
N LEU A 368 17.32 -8.78 2.32
CA LEU A 368 16.05 -8.14 1.94
C LEU A 368 15.08 -8.27 3.11
N HIS A 369 14.47 -7.16 3.52
CA HIS A 369 13.35 -7.19 4.46
C HIS A 369 12.05 -6.81 3.76
N ILE A 370 10.98 -7.54 4.07
CA ILE A 370 9.64 -7.34 3.48
C ILE A 370 8.65 -7.11 4.63
N PRO A 371 8.26 -5.85 4.93
CA PRO A 371 7.50 -5.47 6.13
C PRO A 371 5.99 -5.75 6.03
N ASP A 372 5.46 -5.84 4.82
CA ASP A 372 4.09 -6.23 4.52
C ASP A 372 4.04 -6.82 3.11
N MET A 373 2.89 -7.32 2.69
CA MET A 373 2.61 -7.73 1.32
C MET A 373 1.66 -6.74 0.61
N GLY A 374 1.80 -5.46 0.92
CA GLY A 374 1.13 -4.36 0.24
C GLY A 374 2.09 -3.52 -0.60
N GLY A 375 1.64 -2.34 -1.01
CA GLY A 375 2.46 -1.43 -1.82
C GLY A 375 3.77 -1.02 -1.12
N SER A 376 3.77 -0.91 0.22
CA SER A 376 4.94 -0.49 0.99
C SER A 376 6.03 -1.56 1.00
N GLY A 377 5.64 -2.83 1.20
CA GLY A 377 6.55 -3.96 1.13
C GLY A 377 7.06 -4.21 -0.28
N TRP A 378 6.22 -4.03 -1.31
CA TRP A 378 6.68 -4.09 -2.70
C TRP A 378 7.76 -3.04 -3.00
N ALA A 379 7.56 -1.82 -2.53
CA ALA A 379 8.52 -0.73 -2.72
C ALA A 379 9.82 -1.01 -1.98
N GLN A 380 9.76 -1.47 -0.73
CA GLN A 380 10.97 -1.85 0.01
C GLN A 380 11.72 -2.99 -0.67
N PHE A 381 11.03 -4.04 -1.06
CA PHE A 381 11.64 -5.18 -1.73
C PHE A 381 12.39 -4.72 -2.98
N ASN A 382 11.77 -3.91 -3.84
CA ASN A 382 12.39 -3.40 -5.06
C ASN A 382 13.52 -2.39 -4.82
N ARG A 383 13.47 -1.62 -3.73
CA ARG A 383 14.52 -0.66 -3.34
C ARG A 383 15.88 -1.35 -3.16
N ASP A 384 15.85 -2.51 -2.51
CA ASP A 384 17.07 -3.25 -2.18
C ASP A 384 17.40 -4.36 -3.20
N LEU A 385 16.40 -4.79 -3.98
CA LEU A 385 16.41 -6.00 -4.81
C LEU A 385 17.73 -6.22 -5.57
N ARG A 386 18.11 -5.26 -6.41
CA ARG A 386 19.24 -5.43 -7.35
C ARG A 386 20.56 -5.62 -6.61
N MET A 387 20.81 -4.85 -5.55
CA MET A 387 22.08 -4.89 -4.82
C MET A 387 22.18 -6.15 -3.98
N GLU A 388 21.08 -6.55 -3.34
CA GLU A 388 21.06 -7.66 -2.40
C GLU A 388 21.04 -9.02 -3.13
N MET A 389 20.30 -9.15 -4.24
CA MET A 389 20.30 -10.35 -5.10
C MET A 389 21.64 -10.64 -5.76
N SER A 390 22.49 -9.62 -5.94
CA SER A 390 23.81 -9.76 -6.59
C SER A 390 24.86 -10.46 -5.72
N ARG A 391 24.54 -10.70 -4.45
CA ARG A 391 25.42 -11.30 -3.46
C ARG A 391 25.43 -12.82 -3.58
N PRO A 392 26.53 -13.50 -3.17
CA PRO A 392 26.64 -14.95 -3.22
C PRO A 392 25.45 -15.72 -2.64
N ALA A 393 24.98 -15.35 -1.45
CA ALA A 393 23.75 -15.89 -0.84
C ALA A 393 22.79 -14.75 -0.46
N LEU A 394 21.55 -15.10 -0.15
CA LEU A 394 20.51 -14.13 0.17
C LEU A 394 19.75 -14.52 1.45
N ILE A 395 19.59 -13.56 2.34
CA ILE A 395 18.67 -13.61 3.48
C ILE A 395 17.40 -12.84 3.10
N VAL A 396 16.25 -13.51 3.17
CA VAL A 396 14.92 -12.91 2.96
C VAL A 396 14.20 -12.86 4.31
N ASP A 397 14.07 -11.68 4.88
CA ASP A 397 13.50 -11.45 6.21
C ASP A 397 12.05 -10.97 6.11
N VAL A 398 11.13 -11.85 6.50
CA VAL A 398 9.68 -11.60 6.55
C VAL A 398 9.16 -11.54 8.00
N ARG A 399 10.06 -11.38 8.98
CA ARG A 399 9.70 -11.15 10.38
C ARG A 399 8.88 -9.87 10.54
N GLY A 400 7.82 -9.94 11.34
CA GLY A 400 6.89 -8.82 11.50
C GLY A 400 6.13 -8.43 10.23
N ASN A 401 6.12 -9.27 9.19
CA ASN A 401 5.35 -8.99 7.97
C ASN A 401 3.85 -8.96 8.26
N ALA A 402 3.19 -7.84 7.96
CA ALA A 402 1.78 -7.61 8.30
C ALA A 402 0.76 -8.19 7.30
N GLY A 403 1.19 -8.97 6.30
CA GLY A 403 0.30 -9.56 5.29
C GLY A 403 -0.09 -8.59 4.16
N GLY A 404 -1.02 -9.01 3.30
CA GLY A 404 -1.38 -8.28 2.07
C GLY A 404 -1.80 -9.24 0.95
N HIS A 405 -1.28 -9.05 -0.27
CA HIS A 405 -1.69 -9.84 -1.45
C HIS A 405 -0.62 -9.92 -2.57
N ILE A 406 0.66 -9.68 -2.28
CA ILE A 406 1.73 -9.64 -3.30
C ILE A 406 2.76 -10.76 -3.13
N SER A 407 2.58 -11.68 -2.19
CA SER A 407 3.56 -12.76 -1.94
C SER A 407 3.93 -13.51 -3.22
N GLU A 408 2.96 -13.76 -4.12
CA GLU A 408 3.18 -14.41 -5.42
C GLU A 408 4.17 -13.64 -6.30
N LEU A 409 4.10 -12.30 -6.32
CA LEU A 409 5.03 -11.45 -7.09
C LEU A 409 6.44 -11.51 -6.52
N VAL A 410 6.57 -11.61 -5.19
CA VAL A 410 7.87 -11.81 -4.53
C VAL A 410 8.43 -13.18 -4.89
N VAL A 411 7.62 -14.23 -4.77
CA VAL A 411 8.00 -15.61 -5.10
C VAL A 411 8.44 -15.72 -6.56
N GLU A 412 7.76 -15.07 -7.51
CA GLU A 412 8.15 -15.04 -8.93
C GLU A 412 9.55 -14.45 -9.16
N LYS A 413 10.03 -13.56 -8.27
CA LYS A 413 11.41 -13.05 -8.33
C LYS A 413 12.41 -14.02 -7.70
N LEU A 414 12.04 -14.63 -6.58
CA LEU A 414 12.90 -15.56 -5.83
C LEU A 414 13.11 -16.89 -6.57
N THR A 415 12.18 -17.30 -7.43
CA THR A 415 12.27 -18.55 -8.21
C THR A 415 13.11 -18.41 -9.49
N ARG A 416 13.57 -17.21 -9.84
CA ARG A 416 14.35 -17.00 -11.07
C ARG A 416 15.74 -17.61 -10.94
N THR A 417 16.20 -18.20 -12.03
CA THR A 417 17.56 -18.77 -12.13
C THR A 417 18.37 -17.99 -13.15
N ILE A 418 19.65 -17.75 -12.86
CA ILE A 418 20.59 -17.17 -13.82
C ILE A 418 20.92 -18.21 -14.90
N LEU A 419 20.49 -17.96 -16.15
CA LEU A 419 20.70 -18.89 -17.27
C LEU A 419 21.93 -18.55 -18.11
N GLY A 420 22.45 -17.34 -17.99
CA GLY A 420 23.54 -16.84 -18.84
C GLY A 420 23.98 -15.45 -18.41
N TRP A 421 24.97 -14.90 -19.11
CA TRP A 421 25.56 -13.60 -18.79
C TRP A 421 25.91 -12.84 -20.08
N ASP A 422 25.61 -11.54 -20.08
CA ASP A 422 26.09 -10.58 -21.06
C ASP A 422 27.38 -9.94 -20.56
N LEU A 423 28.48 -10.17 -21.27
CA LEU A 423 29.79 -9.57 -20.99
C LEU A 423 30.02 -8.39 -21.93
N THR A 424 29.80 -7.18 -21.43
CA THR A 424 30.11 -5.94 -22.16
C THR A 424 31.53 -5.51 -21.87
N ARG A 425 32.32 -5.22 -22.91
CA ARG A 425 33.71 -4.77 -22.78
C ARG A 425 33.79 -3.56 -21.84
N ASN A 426 34.67 -3.64 -20.84
CA ASN A 426 34.88 -2.59 -19.82
C ASN A 426 33.65 -2.29 -18.94
N ALA A 427 32.68 -3.20 -18.85
CA ALA A 427 31.54 -3.07 -17.95
C ALA A 427 31.41 -4.33 -17.08
N GLN A 428 30.64 -4.21 -15.99
CA GLN A 428 30.31 -5.36 -15.15
C GLN A 428 29.42 -6.34 -15.92
N PRO A 429 29.66 -7.66 -15.82
CA PRO A 429 28.78 -8.66 -16.41
C PRO A 429 27.34 -8.53 -15.88
N VAL A 430 26.36 -8.72 -16.77
CA VAL A 430 24.93 -8.70 -16.43
C VAL A 430 24.35 -10.09 -16.62
N SER A 431 23.68 -10.63 -15.59
CA SER A 431 23.01 -11.93 -15.69
C SER A 431 21.76 -11.86 -16.59
N TYR A 432 21.59 -12.83 -17.47
CA TYR A 432 20.31 -13.12 -18.12
C TYR A 432 19.33 -13.66 -17.06
N ALA A 433 18.11 -13.12 -17.05
CA ALA A 433 17.20 -13.07 -15.89
C ALA A 433 17.71 -12.12 -14.78
N SER A 434 17.89 -10.84 -15.12
CA SER A 434 18.29 -9.77 -14.21
C SER A 434 17.58 -9.84 -12.85
N ASN A 435 18.34 -9.64 -11.77
CA ASN A 435 17.91 -9.72 -10.37
C ASN A 435 17.49 -11.12 -9.88
N ALA A 436 17.88 -12.20 -10.58
CA ALA A 436 17.80 -13.54 -10.01
C ALA A 436 18.81 -13.73 -8.87
N PRO A 437 18.46 -14.47 -7.79
CA PRO A 437 19.41 -14.89 -6.77
C PRO A 437 20.59 -15.64 -7.39
N ARG A 438 21.81 -15.37 -6.91
CA ARG A 438 23.02 -16.06 -7.41
C ARG A 438 23.24 -17.41 -6.78
N GLY A 439 22.79 -17.62 -5.56
CA GLY A 439 23.05 -18.83 -4.79
C GLY A 439 21.96 -19.10 -3.76
N PRO A 440 22.28 -19.79 -2.66
CA PRO A 440 21.31 -20.19 -1.65
C PRO A 440 20.53 -19.01 -1.07
N ILE A 441 19.26 -19.25 -0.79
CA ILE A 441 18.36 -18.31 -0.12
C ILE A 441 17.97 -18.90 1.23
N VAL A 442 17.97 -18.08 2.28
CA VAL A 442 17.48 -18.46 3.62
C VAL A 442 16.41 -17.46 4.02
N ALA A 443 15.24 -17.94 4.43
CA ALA A 443 14.16 -17.09 4.90
C ALA A 443 14.20 -16.93 6.43
N LEU A 444 13.77 -15.78 6.93
CA LEU A 444 13.55 -15.50 8.35
C LEU A 444 12.07 -15.19 8.58
N ALA A 445 11.45 -15.87 9.55
CA ALA A 445 10.07 -15.64 9.94
C ALA A 445 9.91 -15.67 11.47
N ASP A 446 8.89 -15.00 11.98
CA ASP A 446 8.57 -14.98 13.41
C ASP A 446 7.06 -15.01 13.66
N GLU A 447 6.67 -15.01 14.92
CA GLU A 447 5.26 -15.05 15.34
C GLU A 447 4.42 -13.87 14.86
N ALA A 448 5.06 -12.79 14.40
CA ALA A 448 4.40 -11.61 13.85
C ALA A 448 4.33 -11.64 12.31
N THR A 449 4.98 -12.59 11.63
CA THR A 449 4.76 -12.89 10.21
C THR A 449 3.33 -13.40 10.03
N SER A 450 2.48 -12.62 9.36
CA SER A 450 1.03 -12.78 9.40
C SER A 450 0.39 -12.81 8.00
N SER A 451 -0.68 -13.60 7.83
CA SER A 451 -1.54 -13.58 6.63
C SER A 451 -0.80 -13.95 5.36
N ASP A 452 -0.73 -13.08 4.35
CA ASP A 452 0.09 -13.34 3.16
C ASP A 452 1.59 -13.53 3.51
N GLY A 453 2.01 -13.10 4.71
CA GLY A 453 3.27 -13.48 5.35
C GLY A 453 3.37 -14.98 5.68
N ASP A 454 2.32 -15.60 6.23
CA ASP A 454 2.24 -17.07 6.40
C ASP A 454 2.33 -17.76 5.03
N MET A 455 1.62 -17.24 4.02
CA MET A 455 1.57 -17.81 2.68
C MET A 455 2.93 -17.80 1.98
N ILE A 456 3.71 -16.71 2.05
CA ILE A 456 5.06 -16.70 1.47
C ILE A 456 5.98 -17.68 2.19
N THR A 457 5.87 -17.84 3.52
CA THR A 457 6.68 -18.78 4.29
C THR A 457 6.34 -20.23 3.89
N ALA A 458 5.06 -20.54 3.70
CA ALA A 458 4.63 -21.83 3.18
C ALA A 458 5.15 -22.08 1.76
N ALA A 459 5.01 -21.09 0.86
CA ALA A 459 5.49 -21.16 -0.52
C ALA A 459 7.01 -21.40 -0.59
N PHE A 460 7.78 -20.75 0.28
CA PHE A 460 9.23 -20.90 0.36
C PHE A 460 9.64 -22.37 0.60
N LYS A 461 8.92 -23.05 1.51
CA LYS A 461 9.12 -24.47 1.83
C LYS A 461 8.61 -25.39 0.72
N LEU A 462 7.40 -25.14 0.20
CA LEU A 462 6.77 -25.94 -0.85
C LEU A 462 7.59 -25.95 -2.15
N LEU A 463 8.11 -24.79 -2.54
CA LEU A 463 8.94 -24.63 -3.74
C LEU A 463 10.41 -24.98 -3.49
N LYS A 464 10.77 -25.35 -2.26
CA LYS A 464 12.15 -25.69 -1.85
C LYS A 464 13.15 -24.59 -2.20
N LEU A 465 12.76 -23.32 -2.00
CA LEU A 465 13.64 -22.17 -2.26
C LEU A 465 14.83 -22.12 -1.30
N GLY A 466 14.64 -22.64 -0.09
CA GLY A 466 15.64 -22.76 0.95
C GLY A 466 15.01 -22.99 2.32
N PRO A 467 15.81 -23.06 3.39
CA PRO A 467 15.31 -23.24 4.75
C PRO A 467 14.71 -21.95 5.31
N VAL A 468 13.72 -22.11 6.18
CA VAL A 468 13.15 -21.05 7.01
C VAL A 468 13.73 -21.13 8.43
N VAL A 469 14.22 -20.01 8.95
CA VAL A 469 14.81 -19.87 10.29
C VAL A 469 13.94 -18.94 11.14
N GLY A 470 13.78 -19.21 12.43
CA GLY A 470 13.16 -18.28 13.38
C GLY A 470 12.08 -18.92 14.24
N GLN A 471 10.88 -18.34 14.26
CA GLN A 471 9.75 -18.84 15.04
C GLN A 471 8.56 -19.17 14.13
N ARG A 472 7.63 -19.96 14.66
CA ARG A 472 6.36 -20.29 14.00
C ARG A 472 5.58 -19.00 13.72
N THR A 473 5.05 -18.87 12.51
CA THR A 473 4.29 -17.69 12.07
C THR A 473 2.92 -17.58 12.76
N TRP A 474 2.21 -16.47 12.53
CA TRP A 474 0.95 -16.14 13.21
C TRP A 474 -0.13 -17.22 13.01
N GLY A 475 -0.32 -17.68 11.77
CA GLY A 475 -1.30 -18.71 11.45
C GLY A 475 -2.69 -18.19 11.19
N GLY A 476 -2.82 -17.06 10.49
CA GLY A 476 -4.12 -16.58 10.05
C GLY A 476 -4.16 -16.46 8.54
N VAL A 477 -4.81 -17.37 7.82
CA VAL A 477 -4.85 -17.40 6.34
C VAL A 477 -6.26 -17.56 5.77
N VAL A 478 -7.28 -17.23 6.56
CA VAL A 478 -8.64 -17.03 6.04
C VAL A 478 -8.82 -15.54 5.74
N GLY A 479 -8.51 -15.15 4.50
CA GLY A 479 -8.58 -13.77 4.05
C GLY A 479 -10.00 -13.20 4.09
N MET A 480 -10.09 -11.87 4.21
CA MET A 480 -11.35 -11.14 4.11
C MET A 480 -11.57 -10.59 2.69
N THR A 481 -12.83 -10.48 2.25
CA THR A 481 -13.18 -9.69 1.06
C THR A 481 -13.95 -8.46 1.48
N GLY A 482 -13.35 -7.28 1.27
CA GLY A 482 -14.00 -6.01 1.55
C GLY A 482 -14.21 -5.73 3.05
N ARG A 483 -14.98 -4.67 3.30
CA ARG A 483 -15.38 -4.21 4.64
C ARG A 483 -16.88 -3.97 4.61
N HIS A 484 -17.61 -4.55 5.56
CA HIS A 484 -19.06 -4.39 5.63
C HIS A 484 -19.39 -3.31 6.64
N ARG A 485 -19.94 -2.20 6.16
CA ARG A 485 -20.48 -1.14 7.02
C ARG A 485 -21.92 -1.49 7.36
N LEU A 486 -22.20 -1.70 8.64
CA LEU A 486 -23.52 -1.98 9.19
C LEU A 486 -24.35 -0.70 9.26
N GLY A 487 -25.67 -0.83 9.50
CA GLY A 487 -26.59 0.29 9.59
C GLY A 487 -26.20 1.40 10.58
N ASP A 488 -25.55 1.06 11.69
CA ASP A 488 -25.09 2.04 12.70
C ASP A 488 -23.78 2.76 12.30
N GLY A 489 -23.10 2.26 11.27
CA GLY A 489 -21.80 2.72 10.79
C GLY A 489 -20.61 1.87 11.22
N THR A 490 -20.82 0.85 12.07
CA THR A 490 -19.77 -0.09 12.51
C THR A 490 -19.28 -0.87 11.31
N VAL A 491 -17.98 -1.15 11.25
CA VAL A 491 -17.37 -1.88 10.14
C VAL A 491 -16.86 -3.22 10.63
N ILE A 492 -17.37 -4.30 10.02
CA ILE A 492 -16.89 -5.66 10.24
C ILE A 492 -16.16 -6.21 9.02
N THR A 493 -15.29 -7.18 9.23
CA THR A 493 -14.71 -8.00 8.18
C THR A 493 -15.15 -9.43 8.39
N VAL A 494 -15.46 -10.12 7.28
CA VAL A 494 -15.85 -11.54 7.32
C VAL A 494 -14.66 -12.37 6.84
N PRO A 495 -14.27 -13.45 7.53
CA PRO A 495 -13.33 -14.43 7.02
C PRO A 495 -13.97 -15.23 5.88
N MET A 496 -13.63 -14.90 4.64
CA MET A 496 -14.31 -15.44 3.44
C MET A 496 -13.43 -16.36 2.60
N ASN A 497 -12.12 -16.11 2.54
CA ASN A 497 -11.22 -16.74 1.57
C ASN A 497 -10.17 -17.59 2.29
N ALA A 498 -10.51 -18.85 2.58
CA ALA A 498 -9.57 -19.76 3.22
C ALA A 498 -8.47 -20.23 2.26
N ALA A 499 -7.21 -20.12 2.67
CA ALA A 499 -6.09 -20.68 1.94
C ALA A 499 -5.94 -22.19 2.21
N TRP A 500 -5.65 -22.94 1.14
CA TRP A 500 -5.39 -24.37 1.20
C TRP A 500 -4.14 -24.70 0.39
N PHE A 501 -3.30 -25.59 0.93
CA PHE A 501 -2.09 -26.07 0.26
C PHE A 501 -1.96 -27.57 0.42
N ASP A 502 -1.58 -28.30 -0.62
CA ASP A 502 -1.49 -29.78 -0.61
C ASP A 502 -0.77 -30.34 0.64
N ALA A 503 0.36 -29.74 1.02
CA ALA A 503 1.16 -30.22 2.16
C ALA A 503 0.61 -29.82 3.54
N TYR A 504 -0.29 -28.83 3.60
CA TYR A 504 -0.80 -28.27 4.86
C TYR A 504 -2.31 -28.51 5.05
N GLY A 505 -3.04 -28.84 4.00
CA GLY A 505 -4.49 -28.71 3.97
C GLY A 505 -4.92 -27.29 4.35
N TRP A 506 -5.90 -27.20 5.26
CA TRP A 506 -6.40 -25.93 5.85
C TRP A 506 -5.61 -25.50 7.10
N THR A 507 -4.59 -26.25 7.50
CA THR A 507 -4.07 -26.20 8.87
C THR A 507 -3.09 -25.06 9.15
N ILE A 508 -2.76 -24.23 8.15
CA ILE A 508 -2.01 -23.00 8.42
C ILE A 508 -2.88 -22.07 9.28
N GLU A 509 -4.19 -22.02 9.05
CA GLU A 509 -5.12 -21.32 9.93
C GLU A 509 -5.06 -21.93 11.34
N ASN A 510 -4.96 -21.07 12.36
CA ASN A 510 -4.78 -21.38 13.78
C ASN A 510 -3.49 -22.16 14.14
N LYS A 511 -2.54 -22.35 13.22
CA LYS A 511 -1.24 -22.97 13.55
C LYS A 511 -0.03 -22.21 13.02
N GLY A 512 -0.12 -21.65 11.82
CA GLY A 512 1.01 -21.03 11.12
C GLY A 512 1.96 -22.06 10.51
N VAL A 513 3.08 -21.56 10.02
CA VAL A 513 4.13 -22.32 9.36
C VAL A 513 5.30 -22.46 10.32
N THR A 514 5.62 -23.69 10.69
CA THR A 514 6.79 -23.99 11.53
C THR A 514 8.09 -23.82 10.71
N PRO A 515 9.11 -23.11 11.24
CA PRO A 515 10.40 -22.98 10.57
C PRO A 515 11.13 -24.33 10.47
N ASP A 516 12.11 -24.43 9.57
CA ASP A 516 13.00 -25.60 9.49
C ASP A 516 14.05 -25.60 10.60
N VAL A 517 14.47 -24.40 11.03
CA VAL A 517 15.37 -24.19 12.17
C VAL A 517 14.71 -23.22 13.15
N GLU A 518 14.30 -23.74 14.29
CA GLU A 518 13.68 -22.94 15.34
C GLU A 518 14.74 -22.19 16.15
N VAL A 519 14.61 -20.86 16.20
CA VAL A 519 15.52 -19.96 16.91
C VAL A 519 14.70 -18.89 17.63
N LEU A 520 14.73 -18.94 18.96
CA LEU A 520 14.10 -17.95 19.82
C LEU A 520 15.01 -16.75 20.03
N ARG A 521 14.48 -15.54 19.91
CA ARG A 521 15.15 -14.33 20.40
C ARG A 521 14.67 -14.04 21.81
N THR A 522 15.52 -14.28 22.80
CA THR A 522 15.17 -14.09 24.20
C THR A 522 15.10 -12.60 24.59
N PRO A 523 14.43 -12.25 25.70
CA PRO A 523 14.50 -10.89 26.24
C PRO A 523 15.94 -10.43 26.53
N LEU A 524 16.84 -11.34 26.93
CA LEU A 524 18.25 -11.03 27.12
C LEU A 524 18.95 -10.71 25.79
N ASP A 525 18.69 -11.48 24.73
CA ASP A 525 19.18 -11.16 23.39
C ASP A 525 18.69 -9.78 22.94
N TRP A 526 17.44 -9.43 23.26
CA TRP A 526 16.91 -8.11 22.94
C TRP A 526 17.64 -7.01 23.72
N ALA A 527 17.79 -7.17 25.03
CA ALA A 527 18.42 -6.19 25.92
C ALA A 527 19.91 -5.96 25.62
N GLU A 528 20.64 -7.02 25.28
CA GLU A 528 22.07 -6.96 24.93
C GLU A 528 22.32 -6.66 23.45
N GLY A 529 21.26 -6.53 22.64
CA GLY A 529 21.40 -6.27 21.21
C GLY A 529 21.94 -7.46 20.40
N ARG A 530 21.83 -8.69 20.91
CA ARG A 530 22.23 -9.91 20.19
C ARG A 530 21.23 -10.21 19.06
N HIS A 531 21.76 -10.73 17.96
CA HIS A 531 21.00 -10.97 16.73
C HIS A 531 20.88 -12.47 16.42
N ALA A 532 20.48 -13.28 17.41
CA ALA A 532 20.47 -14.75 17.35
C ALA A 532 19.88 -15.31 16.04
N GLN A 533 18.63 -14.97 15.72
CA GLN A 533 17.98 -15.42 14.48
C GLN A 533 18.75 -15.04 13.20
N LEU A 534 19.28 -13.80 13.10
CA LEU A 534 20.06 -13.39 11.93
C LEU A 534 21.40 -14.11 11.86
N LYS A 535 22.05 -14.33 13.01
CA LYS A 535 23.32 -15.05 13.08
C LYS A 535 23.16 -16.46 12.56
N ASP A 536 22.18 -17.20 13.07
CA ASP A 536 21.94 -18.59 12.67
C ASP A 536 21.53 -18.69 11.19
N ALA A 537 20.73 -17.74 10.68
CA ALA A 537 20.39 -17.67 9.26
C ALA A 537 21.61 -17.39 8.37
N VAL A 538 22.52 -16.50 8.80
CA VAL A 538 23.76 -16.19 8.07
C VAL A 538 24.71 -17.40 8.08
N GLU A 539 24.92 -18.02 9.24
CA GLU A 539 25.76 -19.23 9.34
C GLU A 539 25.21 -20.36 8.45
N LEU A 540 23.89 -20.57 8.45
CA LEU A 540 23.24 -21.53 7.57
C LEU A 540 23.44 -21.19 6.09
N ALA A 541 23.28 -19.91 5.70
CA ALA A 541 23.49 -19.48 4.32
C ALA A 541 24.94 -19.68 3.86
N LEU A 542 25.91 -19.40 4.72
CA LEU A 542 27.34 -19.63 4.45
C LEU A 542 27.67 -21.12 4.30
N ASN A 543 27.10 -21.98 5.15
CA ASN A 543 27.26 -23.43 5.03
C ASN A 543 26.67 -23.95 3.71
N LEU A 544 25.47 -23.49 3.35
CA LEU A 544 24.83 -23.88 2.08
C LEU A 544 25.66 -23.45 0.86
N LEU A 545 26.37 -22.32 0.94
CA LEU A 545 27.24 -21.84 -0.14
C LEU A 545 28.42 -22.78 -0.42
N GLU A 546 28.85 -23.61 0.53
CA GLU A 546 29.93 -24.58 0.31
C GLU A 546 29.50 -25.71 -0.61
N SER A 547 28.25 -26.18 -0.45
CA SER A 547 27.67 -27.22 -1.31
C SER A 547 27.02 -26.68 -2.59
N ASN A 548 26.52 -25.44 -2.54
CA ASN A 548 25.79 -24.79 -3.64
C ASN A 548 26.46 -23.43 -3.94
N PRO A 549 27.60 -23.42 -4.65
CA PRO A 549 28.32 -22.19 -4.95
C PRO A 549 27.46 -21.25 -5.81
N PRO A 550 27.67 -19.93 -5.70
CA PRO A 550 26.88 -18.96 -6.44
C PRO A 550 27.19 -19.03 -7.94
N ALA A 551 26.20 -18.79 -8.78
CA ALA A 551 26.40 -18.56 -10.21
C ALA A 551 27.35 -17.39 -10.42
N THR A 552 28.42 -17.59 -11.19
CA THR A 552 29.44 -16.59 -11.53
C THR A 552 29.48 -16.32 -13.03
N PRO A 553 29.86 -15.10 -13.46
CA PRO A 553 30.10 -14.87 -14.87
C PRO A 553 31.27 -15.74 -15.35
N PRO A 554 31.27 -16.16 -16.62
CA PRO A 554 32.47 -16.69 -17.24
C PRO A 554 33.55 -15.60 -17.36
N ASP A 555 34.79 -16.02 -17.59
CA ASP A 555 35.86 -15.13 -18.05
C ASP A 555 36.12 -15.31 -19.56
N TYR A 556 37.19 -14.69 -20.06
CA TYR A 556 37.55 -14.75 -21.47
C TYR A 556 38.53 -15.90 -21.82
N SER A 557 38.75 -16.87 -20.92
CA SER A 557 39.70 -17.96 -21.14
C SER A 557 39.31 -18.91 -22.30
N HIS A 558 38.02 -19.00 -22.62
CA HIS A 558 37.47 -19.93 -23.62
C HIS A 558 36.82 -19.25 -24.83
N VAL A 559 37.21 -18.02 -25.16
CA VAL A 559 36.72 -17.36 -26.37
C VAL A 559 37.23 -18.05 -27.64
N PRO A 560 36.47 -18.05 -28.75
CA PRO A 560 36.94 -18.62 -30.01
C PRO A 560 38.22 -17.95 -30.51
N ASP A 561 39.25 -18.73 -30.83
CA ASP A 561 40.41 -18.21 -31.57
C ASP A 561 40.00 -17.96 -33.03
N ARG A 562 40.03 -16.70 -33.43
CA ARG A 562 39.75 -16.24 -34.80
C ARG A 562 41.03 -15.84 -35.54
N SER A 563 42.20 -16.28 -35.05
CA SER A 563 43.47 -16.11 -35.73
C SER A 563 43.37 -16.65 -37.16
N ARG A 564 43.94 -15.90 -38.10
CA ARG A 564 43.94 -16.32 -39.52
C ARG A 564 44.70 -17.64 -39.63
N PRO A 565 44.18 -18.65 -40.36
CA PRO A 565 44.94 -19.86 -40.64
C PRO A 565 46.31 -19.51 -41.24
N LYS A 566 47.34 -20.29 -40.89
CA LYS A 566 48.65 -20.15 -41.55
C LYS A 566 48.47 -20.38 -43.05
N LEU A 567 48.91 -19.42 -43.85
CA LEU A 567 48.93 -19.58 -45.30
C LEU A 567 49.83 -20.78 -45.65
N PRO A 568 49.47 -21.59 -46.65
CA PRO A 568 50.34 -22.67 -47.11
C PRO A 568 51.69 -22.11 -47.58
N PRO A 569 52.77 -22.91 -47.50
CA PRO A 569 54.06 -22.50 -48.02
C PRO A 569 53.93 -22.07 -49.49
N ARG A 570 54.45 -20.90 -49.84
CA ARG A 570 54.58 -20.50 -51.24
C ARG A 570 55.70 -21.33 -51.85
N ASN A 571 55.37 -22.27 -52.74
CA ASN A 571 56.37 -22.91 -53.59
C ASN A 571 57.06 -21.82 -54.42
N ARG A 572 58.39 -21.70 -54.30
CA ARG A 572 59.21 -20.78 -55.09
C ARG A 572 59.48 -21.35 -56.46
#